data_AF-A0A6V6YVZ1-F1
#
_entry.id   AF-A0A6V6YVZ1-F1
#
_cell.length_a   1.000
_cell.length_b   1.000
_cell.length_c   1.000
_cell.angle_alpha   90.00
_cell.angle_beta   90.00
_cell.angle_gamma   90.00
#
_symmetry.space_group_name_H-M   'P 1'
#
loop_
_entity.id
_entity.type
_entity.pdbx_description
1 polymer ?
#
loop_
_entity_poly.entity_id
_entity_poly.type
_entity_poly.pdbx_seq_one_letter_code
_entity_poly.pdbx_strand_id
1 'polypeptide(L)'
;MTKYFLSFFENWWKPILFWFLSILFLITSDVLESSVLIRIGFVWVVFGLFGLLISVIYQLVNKRWFKGLITLVLFGGTILIFIGYLVTTFFIEQETPDTWAKNLTIPKNIQIDNPVDLDHYAKFEGQRPDSISNRIVEKADFQLYNSFQPGLYEYDFWIGKIESGSIYLKAFEITHNEALSVDELPRASSIQVYNPTDSIKKFSTGKDFTIYEGDWGDPYAARFEVWFKPDNGKNERKLFSKNYKIEGWMR
;
A
#
# COMPACT_ATOMS: atom_id res chain seq x y z
N MET A 1 20.70 1.48 -44.11
CA MET A 1 20.04 0.90 -42.91
C MET A 1 18.73 0.17 -43.24
N THR A 2 17.83 0.73 -44.03
CA THR A 2 16.51 0.14 -44.36
C THR A 2 16.60 -1.28 -44.95
N LYS A 3 17.58 -1.55 -45.83
CA LYS A 3 17.81 -2.88 -46.40
C LYS A 3 18.19 -3.95 -45.37
N TYR A 4 19.00 -3.60 -44.37
CA TYR A 4 19.43 -4.55 -43.32
C TYR A 4 18.32 -4.81 -42.30
N PHE A 5 17.53 -3.78 -41.99
CA PHE A 5 16.38 -3.93 -41.10
C PHE A 5 15.31 -4.83 -41.73
N LEU A 6 14.98 -4.63 -43.00
CA LEU A 6 13.99 -5.46 -43.70
C LEU A 6 14.49 -6.90 -43.91
N SER A 7 15.79 -7.13 -44.14
CA SER A 7 16.35 -8.48 -44.30
C SER A 7 16.32 -9.34 -43.03
N PHE A 8 16.15 -8.71 -41.86
CA PHE A 8 15.85 -9.42 -40.62
C PHE A 8 14.47 -10.07 -40.69
N PHE A 9 13.47 -9.35 -41.20
CA PHE A 9 12.09 -9.83 -41.29
C PHE A 9 11.80 -10.66 -42.53
N GLU A 10 12.63 -10.60 -43.57
CA GLU A 10 12.54 -11.51 -44.73
C GLU A 10 12.58 -12.98 -44.33
N ASN A 11 13.39 -13.31 -43.31
CA ASN A 11 13.49 -14.66 -42.73
C ASN A 11 12.67 -14.73 -41.44
N TRP A 12 11.46 -15.29 -41.54
CA TRP A 12 10.47 -15.38 -40.46
C TRP A 12 10.97 -16.02 -39.15
N TRP A 13 11.99 -16.87 -39.21
CA TRP A 13 12.56 -17.53 -38.03
C TRP A 13 13.51 -16.62 -37.23
N LYS A 14 14.09 -15.57 -37.82
CA LYS A 14 15.04 -14.69 -37.09
C LYS A 14 14.36 -13.91 -35.95
N PRO A 15 13.18 -13.29 -36.15
CA PRO A 15 12.44 -12.66 -35.05
C PRO A 15 12.05 -13.66 -33.94
N ILE A 16 11.68 -14.89 -34.32
CA ILE A 16 11.34 -15.96 -33.37
C ILE A 16 12.57 -16.37 -32.55
N LEU A 17 13.73 -16.56 -33.21
CA LEU A 17 14.96 -16.88 -32.51
C LEU A 17 15.37 -15.76 -31.55
N PHE A 18 15.29 -14.50 -31.97
CA PHE A 18 15.60 -13.36 -31.11
C PHE A 18 14.68 -13.31 -29.89
N TRP A 19 13.38 -13.52 -30.07
CA TRP A 19 12.41 -13.64 -28.98
C TRP A 19 12.77 -14.79 -28.02
N PHE A 20 13.09 -15.97 -28.54
CA PHE A 20 13.48 -17.13 -27.72
C PHE A 20 14.75 -16.86 -26.91
N LEU A 21 15.78 -16.28 -27.53
CA LEU A 21 17.01 -15.89 -26.85
C LEU A 21 16.76 -14.84 -25.76
N SER A 22 15.83 -13.91 -25.98
CA SER A 22 15.45 -12.91 -24.97
C SER A 22 14.79 -13.55 -23.75
N ILE A 23 13.90 -14.53 -23.95
CA ILE A 23 13.30 -15.30 -22.86
C ILE A 23 14.34 -16.12 -22.12
N LEU A 24 15.21 -16.83 -22.85
CA LEU A 24 16.27 -17.62 -22.24
C LEU A 24 17.19 -16.73 -21.39
N PHE A 25 17.55 -15.56 -21.90
CA PHE A 25 18.34 -14.59 -21.16
C PHE A 25 17.64 -14.12 -19.88
N LEU A 26 16.34 -13.82 -19.93
CA LEU A 26 15.56 -13.46 -18.74
C LEU A 26 15.56 -14.58 -17.69
N ILE A 27 15.29 -15.82 -18.10
CA ILE A 27 15.31 -16.99 -17.21
C ILE A 27 16.70 -17.18 -16.57
N THR A 28 17.76 -17.10 -17.37
CA THR A 28 19.13 -17.22 -16.82
C THR A 28 19.48 -16.08 -15.88
N SER A 29 18.96 -14.88 -16.11
CA SER A 29 19.18 -13.72 -15.25
C SER A 29 18.50 -13.88 -13.89
N ASP A 30 17.30 -14.48 -13.90
CA ASP A 30 16.54 -14.83 -12.70
C ASP A 30 17.25 -15.92 -11.87
N VAL A 31 17.74 -16.97 -12.51
CA VAL A 31 18.55 -18.03 -11.85
C VAL A 31 19.84 -17.48 -11.23
N LEU A 32 20.41 -16.42 -11.79
CA LEU A 32 21.59 -15.74 -11.26
C LEU A 32 21.27 -14.71 -10.16
N GLU A 33 20.00 -14.55 -9.78
CA GLU A 33 19.49 -13.62 -8.76
C GLU A 33 19.98 -12.16 -8.95
N SER A 34 20.28 -11.77 -10.19
CA SER A 34 20.83 -10.45 -10.48
C SER A 34 19.73 -9.47 -10.90
N SER A 35 19.34 -8.58 -9.98
CA SER A 35 18.30 -7.58 -10.22
C SER A 35 18.56 -6.66 -11.43
N VAL A 36 19.83 -6.38 -11.74
CA VAL A 36 20.23 -5.59 -12.92
C VAL A 36 20.01 -6.39 -14.21
N LEU A 37 20.45 -7.65 -14.25
CA LEU A 37 20.29 -8.50 -15.43
C LEU A 37 18.82 -8.81 -15.71
N ILE A 38 18.01 -9.02 -14.66
CA ILE A 38 16.56 -9.21 -14.78
C ILE A 38 15.91 -8.00 -15.46
N ARG A 39 16.22 -6.76 -15.02
CA ARG A 39 15.70 -5.53 -15.65
C ARG A 39 16.09 -5.42 -17.13
N ILE A 40 17.35 -5.73 -17.45
CA ILE A 40 17.83 -5.74 -18.83
C ILE A 40 17.08 -6.82 -19.64
N GLY A 41 16.91 -8.01 -19.08
CA GLY A 41 16.21 -9.13 -19.71
C GLY A 41 14.75 -8.81 -20.04
N PHE A 42 14.03 -8.16 -19.13
CA PHE A 42 12.67 -7.69 -19.39
C PHE A 42 12.61 -6.75 -20.61
N VAL A 43 13.53 -5.80 -20.71
CA VAL A 43 13.61 -4.90 -21.87
C VAL A 43 13.85 -5.67 -23.17
N TRP A 44 14.73 -6.68 -23.15
CA TRP A 44 14.97 -7.54 -24.32
C TRP A 44 13.73 -8.36 -24.72
N VAL A 45 12.98 -8.91 -23.76
CA VAL A 45 11.73 -9.63 -24.07
C VAL A 45 10.71 -8.70 -24.72
N VAL A 46 10.59 -7.45 -24.24
CA VAL A 46 9.72 -6.43 -24.85
C VAL A 46 10.16 -6.14 -26.30
N PHE A 47 11.45 -5.96 -26.56
CA PHE A 47 11.96 -5.83 -27.93
C PHE A 47 11.71 -7.07 -28.78
N GLY A 48 11.82 -8.27 -28.20
CA GLY A 48 11.47 -9.54 -28.84
C GLY A 48 10.01 -9.57 -29.29
N LEU A 49 9.08 -9.14 -28.43
CA LEU A 49 7.65 -9.03 -28.74
C LEU A 49 7.37 -8.02 -29.86
N PHE A 50 8.01 -6.85 -29.83
CA PHE A 50 7.93 -5.89 -30.94
C PHE A 50 8.46 -6.48 -32.25
N GLY A 51 9.57 -7.22 -32.18
CA GLY A 51 10.12 -7.95 -33.32
C GLY A 51 9.13 -8.97 -33.90
N LEU A 52 8.44 -9.73 -33.05
CA LEU A 52 7.39 -10.65 -33.49
C LEU A 52 6.23 -9.89 -34.16
N LEU A 53 5.75 -8.80 -33.57
CA LEU A 53 4.65 -8.00 -34.13
C LEU A 53 5.01 -7.45 -35.53
N ILE A 54 6.20 -6.87 -35.68
CA ILE A 54 6.68 -6.38 -36.97
C ILE A 54 6.81 -7.53 -37.97
N SER A 55 7.28 -8.69 -37.53
CA SER A 55 7.37 -9.89 -38.36
C SER A 55 6.00 -10.37 -38.84
N VAL A 56 4.98 -10.38 -37.97
CA VAL A 56 3.59 -10.71 -38.37
C VAL A 56 3.14 -9.80 -39.50
N ILE A 57 3.22 -8.48 -39.30
CA ILE A 57 2.78 -7.49 -40.29
C ILE A 57 3.54 -7.70 -41.61
N TYR A 58 4.86 -7.85 -41.55
CA TYR A 58 5.70 -8.03 -42.73
C TYR A 58 5.36 -9.32 -43.50
N GLN A 59 5.17 -10.46 -42.83
CA GLN A 59 4.87 -11.72 -43.51
C GLN A 59 3.46 -11.70 -44.13
N LEU A 60 2.48 -11.08 -43.47
CA LEU A 60 1.10 -10.96 -43.99
C LEU A 60 1.04 -10.05 -45.22
N VAL A 61 1.70 -8.88 -45.19
CA VAL A 61 1.78 -7.96 -46.33
C VAL A 61 2.43 -8.63 -47.56
N ASN A 62 3.45 -9.45 -47.33
CA ASN A 62 4.12 -10.22 -48.39
C ASN A 62 3.39 -11.52 -48.79
N LYS A 63 2.11 -11.70 -48.37
CA LYS A 63 1.26 -12.85 -48.68
C LYS A 63 1.82 -14.20 -48.20
N ARG A 64 2.72 -14.20 -47.22
CA ARG A 64 3.30 -15.39 -46.58
C ARG A 64 2.46 -15.81 -45.38
N TRP A 65 1.17 -16.07 -45.63
CA TRP A 65 0.12 -16.24 -44.63
C TRP A 65 0.45 -17.28 -43.55
N PHE A 66 0.92 -18.46 -43.93
CA PHE A 66 1.24 -19.52 -42.97
C PHE A 66 2.34 -19.12 -41.98
N LYS A 67 3.39 -18.46 -42.47
CA LYS A 67 4.50 -17.96 -41.62
C LYS A 67 4.01 -16.83 -40.71
N GLY A 68 3.21 -15.91 -41.25
CA GLY A 68 2.59 -14.85 -40.47
C GLY A 68 1.68 -15.38 -39.36
N LEU A 69 0.92 -16.45 -39.63
CA LEU A 69 0.06 -17.09 -38.65
C LEU A 69 0.85 -17.74 -37.51
N ILE A 70 1.94 -18.46 -37.80
CA ILE A 70 2.82 -19.04 -36.76
C ILE A 70 3.36 -17.95 -35.85
N THR A 71 3.92 -16.88 -36.43
CA THR A 71 4.47 -15.77 -35.65
C THR A 71 3.37 -15.06 -34.84
N LEU A 72 2.16 -14.95 -35.38
CA LEU A 72 1.02 -14.34 -34.69
C LEU A 72 0.58 -15.17 -33.49
N VAL A 73 0.53 -16.50 -33.63
CA VAL A 73 0.22 -17.42 -32.52
C VAL A 73 1.27 -17.32 -31.43
N LEU A 74 2.56 -17.25 -31.79
CA LEU A 74 3.63 -17.05 -30.80
C LEU A 74 3.52 -15.70 -30.08
N PHE A 75 3.27 -14.62 -30.82
CA PHE A 75 3.08 -13.28 -30.26
C PHE A 75 1.88 -13.24 -29.30
N GLY A 76 0.70 -13.65 -29.76
CA GLY A 76 -0.52 -13.65 -28.96
C GLY A 76 -0.45 -14.61 -27.77
N GLY A 77 0.11 -15.81 -27.99
CA GLY A 77 0.32 -16.81 -26.93
C GLY A 77 1.23 -16.30 -25.83
N THR A 78 2.32 -15.60 -26.16
CA THR A 78 3.21 -14.99 -25.17
C THR A 78 2.49 -13.95 -24.32
N ILE A 79 1.69 -13.08 -24.95
CA ILE A 79 0.90 -12.07 -24.23
C ILE A 79 -0.10 -12.74 -23.29
N LEU A 80 -0.82 -13.76 -23.76
CA LEU A 80 -1.79 -14.48 -22.94
C LEU A 80 -1.15 -15.17 -21.73
N ILE A 81 -0.01 -15.84 -21.93
CA ILE A 81 0.75 -16.46 -20.84
C ILE A 81 1.22 -15.40 -19.84
N PHE A 82 1.72 -14.26 -20.32
CA PHE A 82 2.17 -13.17 -19.45
C PHE A 82 1.02 -12.56 -18.64
N ILE A 83 -0.15 -12.34 -19.25
CA ILE A 83 -1.35 -11.88 -18.53
C ILE A 83 -1.77 -12.92 -17.49
N GLY A 84 -1.80 -14.21 -17.86
CA GLY A 84 -2.14 -15.28 -16.93
C GLY A 84 -1.18 -15.34 -15.74
N TYR A 85 0.12 -15.16 -15.98
CA TYR A 85 1.13 -15.04 -14.93
C TYR A 85 0.84 -13.88 -13.99
N LEU A 86 0.63 -12.66 -14.52
CA LEU A 86 0.32 -11.47 -13.70
C LEU A 86 -0.94 -11.64 -12.85
N VAL A 87 -1.99 -12.22 -13.42
CA VAL A 87 -3.23 -12.49 -12.69
C VAL A 87 -2.97 -13.51 -11.58
N THR A 88 -2.23 -14.56 -11.86
CA THR A 88 -1.92 -15.60 -10.87
C THR A 88 -1.05 -15.05 -9.73
N THR A 89 -0.01 -14.28 -10.04
CA THR A 89 0.84 -13.67 -9.01
C THR A 89 0.06 -12.68 -8.15
N PHE A 90 -0.84 -11.89 -8.75
CA PHE A 90 -1.70 -10.97 -8.02
C PHE A 90 -2.60 -11.70 -7.00
N PHE A 91 -3.21 -12.82 -7.38
CA PHE A 91 -4.02 -13.61 -6.46
C PHE A 91 -3.18 -14.31 -5.39
N ILE A 92 -1.99 -14.81 -5.73
CA ILE A 92 -1.07 -15.43 -4.75
C ILE A 92 -0.62 -14.41 -3.72
N GLU A 93 -0.22 -13.20 -4.14
CA GLU A 93 0.20 -12.13 -3.23
C GLU A 93 -0.93 -11.72 -2.28
N GLN A 94 -2.18 -11.66 -2.76
CA GLN A 94 -3.34 -11.41 -1.89
C GLN A 94 -3.63 -12.56 -0.91
N GLU A 95 -3.25 -13.80 -1.23
CA GLU A 95 -3.49 -14.97 -0.38
C GLU A 95 -2.32 -15.29 0.56
N THR A 96 -1.24 -14.50 0.56
CA THR A 96 -0.14 -14.65 1.51
C THR A 96 -0.28 -13.65 2.66
N PRO A 97 -1.14 -13.92 3.67
CA PRO A 97 -1.44 -12.98 4.72
C PRO A 97 -0.21 -12.72 5.60
N ASP A 98 -0.03 -11.46 6.02
CA ASP A 98 1.03 -11.11 6.96
C ASP A 98 0.79 -11.86 8.29
N THR A 99 1.81 -12.57 8.75
CA THR A 99 1.73 -13.38 9.98
C THR A 99 2.21 -12.63 11.22
N TRP A 100 2.64 -11.37 11.07
CA TRP A 100 3.24 -10.56 12.13
C TRP A 100 2.38 -10.53 13.41
N ALA A 101 1.06 -10.34 13.28
CA ALA A 101 0.17 -10.24 14.43
C ALA A 101 -0.28 -11.59 15.03
N LYS A 102 -0.10 -12.72 14.32
CA LYS A 102 -0.68 -14.02 14.69
C LYS A 102 -0.20 -14.58 16.03
N ASN A 103 1.01 -14.20 16.44
CA ASN A 103 1.61 -14.66 17.69
C ASN A 103 1.51 -13.65 18.83
N LEU A 104 0.86 -12.50 18.60
CA LEU A 104 0.65 -11.49 19.62
C LEU A 104 -0.54 -11.86 20.51
N THR A 105 -0.42 -11.55 21.80
CA THR A 105 -1.50 -11.78 22.77
C THR A 105 -2.06 -10.47 23.25
N ILE A 106 -3.38 -10.32 23.24
CA ILE A 106 -4.04 -9.16 23.83
C ILE A 106 -4.02 -9.29 25.36
N PRO A 107 -3.29 -8.42 26.09
CA PRO A 107 -3.21 -8.51 27.54
C PRO A 107 -4.56 -8.18 28.18
N LYS A 108 -4.96 -8.97 29.19
CA LYS A 108 -6.27 -8.85 29.86
C LYS A 108 -6.26 -7.96 31.11
N ASN A 109 -5.08 -7.53 31.55
CA ASN A 109 -4.87 -6.80 32.81
C ASN A 109 -4.82 -5.27 32.63
N ILE A 110 -5.05 -4.78 31.41
CA ILE A 110 -5.10 -3.35 31.10
C ILE A 110 -6.39 -3.04 30.35
N GLN A 111 -6.88 -1.81 30.48
CA GLN A 111 -8.01 -1.35 29.67
C GLN A 111 -7.56 -1.23 28.21
N ILE A 112 -8.33 -1.83 27.32
CA ILE A 112 -8.15 -1.80 25.86
C ILE A 112 -9.53 -1.55 25.26
N ASP A 113 -9.68 -0.42 24.57
CA ASP A 113 -10.94 -0.06 23.94
C ASP A 113 -10.97 -0.57 22.50
N ASN A 114 -12.15 -0.64 21.88
CA ASN A 114 -12.25 -0.84 20.44
C ASN A 114 -12.34 0.53 19.75
N PRO A 115 -11.78 0.69 18.54
CA PRO A 115 -12.09 1.83 17.70
C PRO A 115 -13.61 1.87 17.44
N VAL A 116 -14.15 3.08 17.29
CA VAL A 116 -15.58 3.24 16.97
C VAL A 116 -15.77 3.04 15.47
N ASP A 117 -16.71 2.18 15.10
CA ASP A 117 -17.10 2.03 13.71
C ASP A 117 -17.88 3.25 13.23
N LEU A 118 -17.43 3.85 12.14
CA LEU A 118 -18.19 4.85 11.42
C LEU A 118 -19.17 4.15 10.48
N ASP A 119 -20.42 4.63 10.43
CA ASP A 119 -21.41 4.13 9.48
C ASP A 119 -20.89 4.23 8.04
N HIS A 120 -21.22 3.25 7.20
CA HIS A 120 -20.65 3.13 5.85
C HIS A 120 -20.84 4.39 4.99
N TYR A 121 -21.96 5.11 5.17
CA TYR A 121 -22.22 6.40 4.52
C TYR A 121 -21.54 7.59 5.23
N ALA A 122 -21.44 7.55 6.56
CA ALA A 122 -20.78 8.58 7.37
C ALA A 122 -19.27 8.65 7.11
N LYS A 123 -18.65 7.53 6.71
CA LYS A 123 -17.24 7.44 6.29
C LYS A 123 -16.90 8.30 5.08
N PHE A 124 -17.84 8.52 4.15
CA PHE A 124 -17.61 9.35 2.96
C PHE A 124 -17.89 10.83 3.19
N GLU A 125 -18.70 11.16 4.21
CA GLU A 125 -19.08 12.54 4.55
C GLU A 125 -18.35 13.09 5.78
N GLY A 126 -17.48 12.31 6.43
CA GLY A 126 -16.76 12.71 7.65
C GLY A 126 -17.68 12.88 8.87
N GLN A 127 -18.87 12.30 8.85
CA GLN A 127 -19.82 12.40 9.96
C GLN A 127 -19.40 11.44 11.10
N ARG A 128 -19.43 11.94 12.35
CA ARG A 128 -19.16 11.15 13.56
C ARG A 128 -20.48 10.77 14.23
N PRO A 129 -20.61 9.57 14.83
CA PRO A 129 -21.83 9.16 15.53
C PRO A 129 -22.26 10.18 16.58
N ASP A 130 -23.57 10.38 16.74
CA ASP A 130 -24.13 11.33 17.71
C ASP A 130 -23.67 11.06 19.15
N SER A 131 -23.47 9.78 19.49
CA SER A 131 -22.94 9.34 20.79
C SER A 131 -21.55 9.90 21.09
N ILE A 132 -20.78 10.26 20.06
CA ILE A 132 -19.46 10.87 20.19
C ILE A 132 -19.52 12.38 19.94
N SER A 133 -20.31 12.83 18.97
CA SER A 133 -20.44 14.26 18.63
C SER A 133 -21.06 15.08 19.76
N ASN A 134 -22.05 14.52 20.47
CA ASN A 134 -22.80 15.22 21.52
C ASN A 134 -22.31 14.94 22.95
N ARG A 135 -21.23 14.16 23.10
CA ARG A 135 -20.71 13.82 24.43
C ARG A 135 -20.05 15.05 25.07
N ILE A 136 -20.33 15.27 26.35
CA ILE A 136 -19.65 16.30 27.13
C ILE A 136 -18.29 15.74 27.55
N VAL A 137 -17.23 16.40 27.09
CA VAL A 137 -15.85 16.04 27.43
C VAL A 137 -15.27 17.12 28.34
N GLU A 138 -14.93 16.76 29.58
CA GLU A 138 -14.46 17.71 30.60
C GLU A 138 -12.93 17.84 30.67
N LYS A 139 -12.20 16.86 30.12
CA LYS A 139 -10.73 16.76 30.17
C LYS A 139 -10.20 16.32 28.82
N ALA A 140 -8.88 16.35 28.64
CA ALA A 140 -8.30 15.82 27.42
C ALA A 140 -8.71 14.35 27.20
N ASP A 141 -9.13 14.01 26.00
CA ASP A 141 -9.56 12.66 25.63
C ASP A 141 -9.27 12.39 24.16
N PHE A 142 -9.20 11.11 23.80
CA PHE A 142 -8.84 10.62 22.48
C PHE A 142 -9.81 9.51 22.05
N GLN A 143 -10.33 9.62 20.83
CA GLN A 143 -11.17 8.61 20.20
C GLN A 143 -10.57 8.18 18.88
N LEU A 144 -10.34 6.87 18.74
CA LEU A 144 -9.96 6.23 17.48
C LEU A 144 -11.20 5.69 16.77
N TYR A 145 -11.21 5.74 15.45
CA TYR A 145 -12.30 5.26 14.61
C TYR A 145 -11.77 4.30 13.55
N ASN A 146 -12.55 3.26 13.25
CA ASN A 146 -12.33 2.43 12.07
C ASN A 146 -12.77 3.21 10.82
N SER A 147 -11.86 3.37 9.86
CA SER A 147 -12.20 3.92 8.55
C SER A 147 -12.81 2.82 7.65
N PHE A 148 -12.88 3.04 6.35
CA PHE A 148 -13.62 2.19 5.42
C PHE A 148 -13.07 0.76 5.28
N GLN A 149 -11.83 0.51 5.66
CA GLN A 149 -11.19 -0.81 5.66
C GLN A 149 -10.36 -1.03 6.93
N PRO A 150 -10.16 -2.29 7.37
CA PRO A 150 -9.28 -2.58 8.51
C PRO A 150 -7.84 -2.11 8.24
N GLY A 151 -7.14 -1.70 9.30
CA GLY A 151 -5.82 -1.06 9.18
C GLY A 151 -5.85 0.44 8.84
N LEU A 152 -7.00 0.98 8.41
CA LEU A 152 -7.22 2.41 8.21
C LEU A 152 -8.01 3.01 9.36
N TYR A 153 -7.52 4.14 9.87
CA TYR A 153 -8.06 4.78 11.04
C TYR A 153 -8.20 6.29 10.89
N GLU A 154 -9.10 6.85 11.68
CA GLU A 154 -9.24 8.29 11.90
C GLU A 154 -9.25 8.56 13.40
N TYR A 155 -9.02 9.81 13.82
CA TYR A 155 -9.15 10.16 15.24
C TYR A 155 -9.75 11.53 15.48
N ASP A 156 -10.34 11.65 16.67
CA ASP A 156 -10.69 12.91 17.30
C ASP A 156 -9.88 13.05 18.61
N PHE A 157 -9.41 14.25 18.87
CA PHE A 157 -8.73 14.61 20.10
C PHE A 157 -9.36 15.85 20.71
N TRP A 158 -9.72 15.76 21.98
CA TRP A 158 -10.29 16.85 22.76
C TRP A 158 -9.21 17.39 23.69
N ILE A 159 -9.02 18.69 23.71
CA ILE A 159 -8.08 19.34 24.62
C ILE A 159 -8.53 20.77 24.95
N GLY A 160 -8.21 21.21 26.16
CA GLY A 160 -8.37 22.59 26.59
C GLY A 160 -7.29 23.49 25.99
N LYS A 161 -6.72 24.37 26.82
CA LYS A 161 -5.76 25.37 26.38
C LYS A 161 -4.50 24.73 25.78
N ILE A 162 -4.19 25.10 24.53
CA ILE A 162 -2.98 24.68 23.82
C ILE A 162 -2.47 25.80 22.91
N GLU A 163 -1.15 26.01 22.92
CA GLU A 163 -0.46 26.94 22.02
C GLU A 163 -0.55 26.48 20.55
N SER A 164 -0.22 27.35 19.60
CA SER A 164 -0.19 26.97 18.18
C SER A 164 0.86 25.90 17.92
N GLY A 165 0.49 24.88 17.17
CA GLY A 165 1.37 23.78 16.78
C GLY A 165 0.60 22.65 16.13
N SER A 166 1.27 21.52 15.95
CA SER A 166 0.64 20.32 15.40
C SER A 166 0.56 19.21 16.43
N ILE A 167 -0.55 18.48 16.45
CA ILE A 167 -0.60 17.17 17.12
C ILE A 167 -0.45 16.07 16.09
N TYR A 168 0.14 14.96 16.49
CA TYR A 168 0.31 13.76 15.68
C TYR A 168 0.36 12.53 16.57
N LEU A 169 0.27 11.34 15.97
CA LEU A 169 0.26 10.07 16.68
C LEU A 169 1.61 9.34 16.59
N LYS A 170 1.94 8.66 17.69
CA LYS A 170 2.86 7.52 17.71
C LYS A 170 2.06 6.32 18.22
N ALA A 171 2.29 5.13 17.68
CA ALA A 171 1.62 3.92 18.12
C ALA A 171 2.64 2.82 18.40
N PHE A 172 2.34 1.99 19.39
CA PHE A 172 3.20 0.90 19.80
C PHE A 172 2.39 -0.36 20.06
N GLU A 173 2.82 -1.49 19.51
CA GLU A 173 2.33 -2.80 19.94
C GLU A 173 2.66 -2.99 21.42
N ILE A 174 1.70 -3.46 22.22
CA ILE A 174 1.81 -3.39 23.68
C ILE A 174 2.76 -4.45 24.26
N THR A 175 2.79 -5.66 23.72
CA THR A 175 3.51 -6.80 24.32
C THR A 175 5.02 -6.68 24.21
N HIS A 176 5.52 -6.17 23.09
CA HIS A 176 6.95 -5.97 22.82
C HIS A 176 7.35 -4.50 22.77
N ASN A 177 6.39 -3.57 22.89
CA ASN A 177 6.61 -2.13 22.77
C ASN A 177 7.24 -1.76 21.41
N GLU A 178 6.87 -2.49 20.37
CA GLU A 178 7.33 -2.26 19.00
C GLU A 178 6.60 -1.07 18.39
N ALA A 179 7.34 -0.14 17.79
CA ALA A 179 6.77 1.07 17.21
C ALA A 179 6.13 0.76 15.85
N LEU A 180 4.92 1.27 15.62
CA LEU A 180 4.12 0.97 14.44
C LEU A 180 4.15 2.14 13.45
N SER A 181 4.28 1.85 12.16
CA SER A 181 4.24 2.82 11.07
C SER A 181 5.13 4.05 11.34
N VAL A 182 6.36 3.85 11.84
CA VAL A 182 7.21 4.90 12.46
C VAL A 182 7.35 6.17 11.61
N ASP A 183 7.55 6.00 10.30
CA ASP A 183 7.76 7.12 9.38
C ASP A 183 6.43 7.74 8.90
N GLU A 184 5.41 6.91 8.69
CA GLU A 184 4.17 7.32 8.04
C GLU A 184 3.13 7.85 9.04
N LEU A 185 2.96 7.19 10.18
CA LEU A 185 1.92 7.54 11.14
C LEU A 185 2.04 8.97 11.67
N PRO A 186 3.22 9.46 12.13
CA PRO A 186 3.36 10.84 12.55
C PRO A 186 3.04 11.86 11.44
N ARG A 187 3.33 11.52 10.18
CA ARG A 187 3.11 12.38 9.03
C ARG A 187 1.62 12.42 8.64
N ALA A 188 1.00 11.26 8.51
CA ALA A 188 -0.38 11.09 8.04
C ALA A 188 -1.42 11.52 9.09
N SER A 189 -1.12 11.32 10.37
CA SER A 189 -2.02 11.68 11.49
C SER A 189 -1.89 13.13 11.96
N SER A 190 -0.98 13.92 11.37
CA SER A 190 -0.68 15.27 11.85
C SER A 190 -1.79 16.28 11.51
N ILE A 191 -2.24 17.04 12.51
CA ILE A 191 -3.20 18.14 12.34
C ILE A 191 -2.77 19.39 13.10
N GLN A 192 -3.09 20.56 12.54
CA GLN A 192 -2.84 21.85 13.18
C GLN A 192 -3.86 22.10 14.30
N VAL A 193 -3.37 22.58 15.44
CA VAL A 193 -4.19 22.86 16.62
C VAL A 193 -3.87 24.22 17.21
N TYR A 194 -4.90 24.86 17.74
CA TYR A 194 -4.79 26.07 18.56
C TYR A 194 -6.07 26.23 19.37
N ASN A 195 -5.92 26.41 20.69
CA ASN A 195 -7.01 26.73 21.58
C ASN A 195 -6.52 27.65 22.71
N PRO A 196 -6.84 28.96 22.70
CA PRO A 196 -6.38 29.87 23.74
C PRO A 196 -7.18 29.76 25.05
N THR A 197 -8.28 29.01 25.07
CA THR A 197 -9.23 28.94 26.20
C THR A 197 -9.09 27.62 26.96
N ASP A 198 -9.51 27.61 28.23
CA ASP A 198 -9.57 26.38 29.02
C ASP A 198 -10.76 25.48 28.64
N SER A 199 -11.69 25.98 27.81
CA SER A 199 -12.79 25.16 27.30
C SER A 199 -12.27 24.05 26.39
N ILE A 200 -12.81 22.85 26.56
CA ILE A 200 -12.41 21.69 25.75
C ILE A 200 -12.86 21.92 24.31
N LYS A 201 -11.91 21.82 23.38
CA LYS A 201 -12.14 21.90 21.94
C LYS A 201 -11.77 20.58 21.29
N LYS A 202 -12.59 20.15 20.33
CA LYS A 202 -12.35 18.97 19.50
C LYS A 202 -11.49 19.32 18.28
N PHE A 203 -10.52 18.49 17.99
CA PHE A 203 -9.75 18.47 16.75
C PHE A 203 -9.88 17.09 16.10
N SER A 204 -10.04 17.06 14.79
CA SER A 204 -10.35 15.84 14.05
C SER A 204 -9.42 15.70 12.85
N THR A 205 -9.05 14.48 12.52
CA THR A 205 -8.41 14.20 11.23
C THR A 205 -9.40 14.41 10.09
N GLY A 206 -8.92 15.01 8.99
CA GLY A 206 -9.70 15.14 7.75
C GLY A 206 -9.45 14.02 6.74
N LYS A 207 -8.53 13.10 7.04
CA LYS A 207 -8.14 11.95 6.20
C LYS A 207 -7.81 10.76 7.11
N ASP A 208 -7.94 9.56 6.57
CA ASP A 208 -7.47 8.35 7.23
C ASP A 208 -5.93 8.27 7.27
N PHE A 209 -5.44 7.43 8.17
CA PHE A 209 -4.05 7.01 8.25
C PHE A 209 -3.96 5.49 8.42
N THR A 210 -2.83 4.92 8.02
CA THR A 210 -2.64 3.47 7.95
C THR A 210 -1.71 2.96 9.04
N ILE A 211 -2.11 1.87 9.70
CA ILE A 211 -1.19 1.02 10.48
C ILE A 211 -0.85 -0.18 9.60
N TYR A 212 0.44 -0.39 9.32
CA TYR A 212 0.87 -1.36 8.32
C TYR A 212 1.24 -2.73 8.89
N GLU A 213 1.54 -2.80 10.18
CA GLU A 213 1.97 -4.03 10.83
C GLU A 213 0.76 -4.91 11.15
N GLY A 214 0.81 -6.16 10.68
CA GLY A 214 -0.29 -7.13 10.81
C GLY A 214 -1.17 -7.20 9.57
N ASP A 215 -2.27 -7.93 9.68
CA ASP A 215 -3.19 -8.18 8.57
C ASP A 215 -4.65 -8.13 9.05
N TRP A 216 -5.58 -8.16 8.10
CA TRP A 216 -7.00 -8.27 8.35
C TRP A 216 -7.34 -9.61 9.01
N GLY A 217 -8.17 -9.58 10.06
CA GLY A 217 -8.60 -10.76 10.81
C GLY A 217 -7.69 -11.13 11.98
N ASP A 218 -6.53 -10.49 12.12
CA ASP A 218 -5.54 -10.75 13.18
C ASP A 218 -5.38 -9.53 14.12
N PRO A 219 -6.37 -9.25 14.98
CA PRO A 219 -6.33 -8.08 15.86
C PRO A 219 -5.31 -8.22 17.00
N TYR A 220 -4.63 -7.13 17.31
CA TYR A 220 -3.66 -7.03 18.39
C TYR A 220 -3.86 -5.74 19.22
N ALA A 221 -3.17 -5.63 20.34
CA ALA A 221 -3.29 -4.50 21.25
C ALA A 221 -2.21 -3.45 20.96
N ALA A 222 -2.61 -2.19 20.76
CA ALA A 222 -1.71 -1.08 20.52
C ALA A 222 -1.98 0.10 21.47
N ARG A 223 -0.90 0.73 21.94
CA ARG A 223 -0.94 2.00 22.67
C ARG A 223 -0.77 3.14 21.67
N PHE A 224 -1.80 3.96 21.52
CA PHE A 224 -1.72 5.22 20.80
C PHE A 224 -1.30 6.34 21.75
N GLU A 225 -0.37 7.15 21.29
CA GLU A 225 0.13 8.32 22.00
C GLU A 225 -0.10 9.56 21.15
N VAL A 226 -0.74 10.58 21.75
CA VAL A 226 -0.91 11.89 21.11
C VAL A 226 0.28 12.75 21.51
N TRP A 227 1.06 13.16 20.52
CA TRP A 227 2.22 14.02 20.68
C TRP A 227 1.94 15.40 20.10
N PHE A 228 2.54 16.43 20.70
CA PHE A 228 2.41 17.81 20.27
C PHE A 228 3.76 18.42 19.94
N LYS A 229 3.83 19.08 18.79
CA LYS A 229 4.97 19.84 18.31
C LYS A 229 4.59 21.33 18.22
N PRO A 230 5.09 22.17 19.15
CA PRO A 230 4.84 23.62 19.14
C PRO A 230 5.44 24.32 17.92
N ASP A 231 4.75 25.34 17.38
CA ASP A 231 5.28 26.17 16.27
C ASP A 231 6.46 27.06 16.71
N ASN A 232 6.54 27.38 18.01
CA ASN A 232 7.57 28.23 18.58
C ASN A 232 8.94 27.54 18.74
N GLY A 233 9.12 26.34 18.17
CA GLY A 233 10.38 25.60 18.18
C GLY A 233 10.73 24.94 19.51
N LYS A 234 9.85 25.00 20.52
CA LYS A 234 10.03 24.21 21.75
C LYS A 234 9.96 22.71 21.44
N ASN A 235 10.54 21.91 22.34
CA ASN A 235 10.55 20.46 22.23
C ASN A 235 9.13 19.89 22.16
N GLU A 236 9.00 18.81 21.39
CA GLU A 236 7.78 18.02 21.36
C GLU A 236 7.48 17.37 22.70
N ARG A 237 6.20 17.14 23.00
CA ARG A 237 5.75 16.53 24.25
C ARG A 237 4.53 15.65 24.04
N LYS A 238 4.45 14.56 24.80
CA LYS A 238 3.26 13.72 24.87
C LYS A 238 2.14 14.44 25.62
N LEU A 239 0.93 14.40 25.06
CA LEU A 239 -0.28 14.98 25.66
C LEU A 239 -1.20 13.91 26.27
N PHE A 240 -1.28 12.74 25.63
CA PHE A 240 -2.24 11.71 26.00
C PHE A 240 -1.77 10.33 25.55
N SER A 241 -2.34 9.28 26.13
CA SER A 241 -2.26 7.93 25.56
C SER A 241 -3.46 7.08 25.93
N LYS A 242 -3.82 6.17 25.03
CA LYS A 242 -4.92 5.23 25.20
C LYS A 242 -4.67 3.97 24.39
N ASN A 243 -5.16 2.84 24.89
CA ASN A 243 -4.92 1.55 24.28
C ASN A 243 -6.14 1.11 23.47
N TYR A 244 -5.89 0.58 22.28
CA TYR A 244 -6.91 0.08 21.39
C TYR A 244 -6.60 -1.33 20.91
N LYS A 245 -7.65 -2.11 20.66
CA LYS A 245 -7.56 -3.33 19.87
C LYS A 245 -7.67 -2.94 18.39
N ILE A 246 -6.62 -3.15 17.62
CA ILE A 246 -6.52 -2.73 16.22
C ILE A 246 -6.08 -3.89 15.33
N GLU A 247 -6.25 -3.72 14.03
CA GLU A 247 -5.73 -4.57 12.96
C GLU A 247 -4.73 -3.79 12.09
N GLY A 248 -3.85 -4.52 11.41
CA GLY A 248 -2.96 -3.97 10.38
C GLY A 248 -3.65 -3.85 9.03
N TRP A 249 -3.03 -3.13 8.11
CA TRP A 249 -3.46 -3.06 6.71
C TRP A 249 -2.92 -4.25 5.93
N MET A 250 -3.78 -4.89 5.14
CA MET A 250 -3.42 -5.99 4.26
C MET A 250 -2.29 -5.61 3.29
N ARG A 251 -1.20 -6.38 3.33
CA ARG A 251 -0.04 -6.21 2.46
C ARG A 251 0.16 -7.40 1.55
#